data_AF-A0A8J4DQA3-F1
#
_entry.id   AF-A0A8J4DQA3-F1
#
_cell.length_a   1.000
_cell.length_b   1.000
_cell.length_c   1.000
_cell.angle_alpha   90.00
_cell.angle_beta   90.00
_cell.angle_gamma   90.00
#
_symmetry.space_group_name_H-M   'P 1'
#
loop_
_entity.id
_entity.type
_entity.pdbx_description
1 polymer ?
#
loop_
_entity_poly.entity_id
_entity_poly.type
_entity_poly.pdbx_seq_one_letter_code
_entity_poly.pdbx_strand_id
1 'polypeptide(L)'
;MGRIVAVVLCLAALAACGSNAPRPTYPAASPSASVHSGEPSAGAPAPADPSPGKGVPAVGSTILLMATTAGNEYHYITNRDGEAWIEAVADDDPDARFLVEAPLNGGDGKRRCVSLRAAELPVRYLRHRNSEVFVDAQTGDELFRNDATWCVDVVATGIRLATAAFPDTYLRHSAYRLRIDSGGGPFVDDSTWSWLSAA
;
A
#
# COMPACT_ATOMS: atom_id res chain seq x y z
N MET A 1 18.29 20.77 -62.89
CA MET A 1 18.64 19.69 -63.84
C MET A 1 19.64 18.79 -63.13
N GLY A 2 19.30 17.68 -62.47
CA GLY A 2 18.31 16.65 -62.79
C GLY A 2 19.10 15.34 -63.01
N ARG A 3 19.44 14.62 -61.93
CA ARG A 3 19.98 13.26 -62.02
C ARG A 3 19.09 12.33 -61.20
N ILE A 4 18.46 11.45 -61.96
CA ILE A 4 17.59 10.35 -61.59
C ILE A 4 18.43 9.33 -60.79
N VAL A 5 17.95 8.90 -59.62
CA VAL A 5 18.42 7.69 -58.95
C VAL A 5 17.21 6.78 -58.75
N ALA A 6 17.43 5.52 -59.13
CA ALA A 6 16.45 4.48 -59.31
C ALA A 6 15.63 4.17 -58.05
N VAL A 7 14.34 3.97 -58.28
CA VAL A 7 13.38 3.38 -57.34
C VAL A 7 13.76 1.91 -57.14
N VAL A 8 14.34 1.59 -55.99
CA VAL A 8 14.45 0.21 -55.50
C VAL A 8 13.25 -0.03 -54.60
N LEU A 9 12.28 -0.77 -55.13
CA LEU A 9 11.14 -1.29 -54.41
C LEU A 9 11.66 -2.36 -53.42
N CYS A 10 11.76 -2.03 -52.14
CA CYS A 10 12.03 -3.00 -51.09
C CYS A 10 10.73 -3.20 -50.28
N LEU A 11 10.00 -4.26 -50.61
CA LEU A 11 8.91 -4.77 -49.77
C LEU A 11 9.54 -5.37 -48.50
N ALA A 12 9.57 -4.59 -47.42
CA ALA A 12 9.84 -5.11 -46.08
C ALA A 12 8.51 -5.44 -45.40
N ALA A 13 8.34 -6.72 -45.05
CA ALA A 13 7.17 -7.25 -44.38
C ALA A 13 6.98 -6.62 -42.99
N LEU A 14 5.75 -6.19 -42.67
CA LEU A 14 5.33 -5.98 -41.29
C LEU A 14 5.24 -7.34 -40.58
N ALA A 15 6.15 -7.60 -39.66
CA ALA A 15 5.96 -8.61 -38.64
C ALA A 15 5.56 -7.92 -37.33
N ALA A 16 4.28 -8.02 -36.99
CA ALA A 16 3.80 -7.73 -35.65
C ALA A 16 4.40 -8.76 -34.68
N CYS A 17 5.28 -8.33 -33.77
CA CYS A 17 5.64 -9.15 -32.62
C CYS A 17 4.56 -8.94 -31.55
N GLY A 18 3.55 -9.81 -31.55
CA GLY A 18 2.64 -9.97 -30.42
C GLY A 18 3.36 -10.76 -29.32
N SER A 19 3.55 -10.16 -28.16
CA SER A 19 4.02 -10.86 -26.96
C SER A 19 2.88 -11.66 -26.35
N ASN A 20 2.58 -12.82 -26.93
CA ASN A 20 1.65 -13.79 -26.39
C ASN A 20 2.43 -14.75 -25.48
N ALA A 21 2.66 -14.36 -24.23
CA ALA A 21 3.23 -15.26 -23.22
C ALA A 21 2.11 -16.18 -22.68
N PRO A 22 2.30 -17.51 -22.68
CA PRO A 22 1.28 -18.42 -22.17
C PRO A 22 1.13 -18.28 -20.64
N ARG A 23 -0.12 -18.25 -20.16
CA ARG A 23 -0.45 -18.39 -18.74
C ARG A 23 0.06 -19.75 -18.24
N PRO A 24 0.73 -19.84 -17.09
CA PRO A 24 1.01 -21.13 -16.45
C PRO A 24 -0.31 -21.80 -16.06
N THR A 25 -0.59 -22.95 -16.67
CA THR A 25 -1.69 -23.83 -16.26
C THR A 25 -1.26 -24.63 -15.04
N TYR A 26 -1.84 -24.34 -13.89
CA TYR A 26 -1.73 -25.22 -12.72
C TYR A 26 -2.69 -26.41 -12.89
N PRO A 27 -2.30 -27.64 -12.53
CA PRO A 27 -3.17 -28.80 -12.61
C PRO A 27 -4.36 -28.66 -11.66
N ALA A 28 -5.53 -29.12 -12.10
CA ALA A 28 -6.72 -29.23 -11.27
C ALA A 28 -6.44 -30.15 -10.08
N ALA A 29 -6.67 -29.66 -8.86
CA ALA A 29 -6.62 -30.47 -7.65
C ALA A 29 -7.75 -31.51 -7.70
N SER A 30 -7.37 -32.79 -7.67
CA SER A 30 -8.30 -33.91 -7.44
C SER A 30 -8.74 -33.99 -5.97
N PRO A 31 -9.94 -34.51 -5.68
CA PRO A 31 -10.55 -34.41 -4.36
C PRO A 31 -10.14 -35.58 -3.45
N SER A 32 -9.91 -35.29 -2.18
CA SER A 32 -10.05 -36.28 -1.11
C SER A 32 -10.74 -35.63 0.07
N ALA A 33 -12.04 -35.91 0.18
CA ALA A 33 -12.82 -35.63 1.37
C ALA A 33 -12.48 -36.68 2.43
N SER A 34 -12.07 -36.21 3.61
CA SER A 34 -12.23 -36.95 4.86
C SER A 34 -12.93 -36.02 5.84
N VAL A 35 -14.15 -36.40 6.19
CA VAL A 35 -15.05 -35.73 7.11
C VAL A 35 -14.39 -35.62 8.49
N HIS A 36 -14.24 -34.39 8.99
CA HIS A 36 -14.07 -34.16 10.42
C HIS A 36 -15.22 -33.29 10.92
N SER A 37 -16.30 -33.96 11.33
CA SER A 37 -17.32 -33.42 12.20
C SER A 37 -16.70 -33.23 13.59
N GLY A 38 -16.26 -32.01 13.88
CA GLY A 38 -15.87 -31.55 15.19
C GLY A 38 -16.29 -30.09 15.32
N GLU A 39 -17.32 -29.85 16.11
CA GLU A 39 -17.67 -28.51 16.60
C GLU A 39 -16.43 -27.90 17.27
N PRO A 40 -15.99 -26.66 16.96
CA PRO A 40 -14.85 -26.09 17.63
C PRO A 40 -15.23 -25.78 19.08
N SER A 41 -14.75 -26.65 19.97
CA SER A 41 -14.76 -26.48 21.42
C SER A 41 -14.18 -25.12 21.80
N ALA A 42 -14.96 -24.36 22.57
CA ALA A 42 -14.46 -23.24 23.36
C ALA A 42 -13.27 -23.71 24.21
N GLY A 43 -12.17 -22.93 24.22
CA GLY A 43 -11.06 -23.15 25.15
C GLY A 43 -9.66 -23.07 24.57
N ALA A 44 -9.34 -22.03 23.80
CA ALA A 44 -7.98 -21.51 23.72
C ALA A 44 -8.07 -19.99 23.95
N PRO A 45 -7.29 -19.37 24.85
CA PRO A 45 -7.22 -17.91 24.88
C PRO A 45 -6.67 -17.48 23.52
N ALA A 46 -7.38 -16.55 22.86
CA ALA A 46 -6.81 -15.84 21.73
C ALA A 46 -5.43 -15.31 22.14
N PRO A 47 -4.39 -15.40 21.30
CA PRO A 47 -3.17 -14.62 21.54
C PRO A 47 -3.62 -13.18 21.82
N ALA A 48 -3.10 -12.56 22.87
CA ALA A 48 -3.52 -11.23 23.27
C ALA A 48 -3.36 -10.30 22.05
N ASP A 49 -4.47 -9.89 21.45
CA ASP A 49 -4.45 -8.99 20.29
C ASP A 49 -3.51 -7.83 20.63
N PRO A 50 -2.48 -7.55 19.80
CA PRO A 50 -1.65 -6.39 20.04
C PRO A 50 -2.57 -5.18 20.16
N SER A 51 -2.51 -4.49 21.30
CA SER A 51 -3.36 -3.33 21.51
C SER A 51 -2.93 -2.23 20.53
N PRO A 52 -3.86 -1.58 19.82
CA PRO A 52 -3.52 -0.47 18.94
C PRO A 52 -2.70 0.60 19.68
N GLY A 53 -1.66 1.07 19.01
CA GLY A 53 -0.81 2.14 19.48
C GLY A 53 -1.60 3.45 19.61
N LYS A 54 -1.11 4.32 20.51
CA LYS A 54 -1.71 5.64 20.76
C LYS A 54 -0.82 6.74 20.22
N GLY A 55 -1.42 7.74 19.58
CA GLY A 55 -0.70 8.90 19.06
C GLY A 55 0.11 8.57 17.81
N VAL A 56 1.21 9.31 17.61
CA VAL A 56 2.07 9.18 16.43
C VAL A 56 3.02 7.98 16.59
N PRO A 57 3.12 7.07 15.60
CA PRO A 57 4.12 6.01 15.60
C PRO A 57 5.55 6.55 15.76
N ALA A 58 6.38 5.83 16.52
CA ALA A 58 7.75 6.26 16.79
C ALA A 58 8.65 6.05 15.56
N VAL A 59 9.52 7.02 15.27
CA VAL A 59 10.57 6.82 14.25
C VAL A 59 11.48 5.67 14.70
N GLY A 60 11.75 4.74 13.78
CA GLY A 60 12.52 3.52 14.03
C GLY A 60 11.65 2.31 14.42
N SER A 61 10.35 2.48 14.67
CA SER A 61 9.44 1.33 14.89
C SER A 61 8.91 0.78 13.57
N THR A 62 8.73 -0.54 13.51
CA THR A 62 7.93 -1.19 12.46
C THR A 62 6.48 -1.29 12.92
N ILE A 63 5.54 -0.93 12.05
CA ILE A 63 4.11 -0.94 12.36
C ILE A 63 3.30 -1.65 11.27
N LEU A 64 2.08 -2.06 11.65
CA LEU A 64 0.98 -2.32 10.73
C LEU A 64 -0.02 -1.16 10.79
N LEU A 65 -0.70 -0.87 9.68
CA LEU A 65 -1.76 0.13 9.59
C LEU A 65 -3.08 -0.57 9.24
N MET A 66 -3.98 -0.66 10.22
CA MET A 66 -5.27 -1.35 10.12
C MET A 66 -6.39 -0.35 9.78
N ALA A 67 -7.24 -0.73 8.83
CA ALA A 67 -8.46 0.01 8.50
C ALA A 67 -9.42 0.03 9.70
N THR A 68 -10.17 1.13 9.87
CA THR A 68 -11.16 1.26 10.96
C THR A 68 -12.62 1.16 10.50
N THR A 69 -12.85 1.12 9.18
CA THR A 69 -14.19 0.95 8.59
C THR A 69 -14.78 -0.40 8.99
N ALA A 70 -16.04 -0.41 9.44
CA ALA A 70 -16.75 -1.63 9.83
C ALA A 70 -16.77 -2.67 8.69
N GLY A 71 -16.50 -3.93 9.01
CA GLY A 71 -16.36 -5.03 8.04
C GLY A 71 -14.97 -5.16 7.42
N ASN A 72 -14.04 -4.25 7.71
CA ASN A 72 -12.63 -4.33 7.34
C ASN A 72 -11.74 -4.57 8.58
N GLU A 73 -12.29 -5.21 9.61
CA GLU A 73 -11.50 -5.65 10.75
C GLU A 73 -10.33 -6.53 10.24
N TYR A 74 -9.14 -6.35 10.82
CA TYR A 74 -7.90 -7.05 10.41
C TYR A 74 -7.45 -6.81 8.97
N HIS A 75 -8.03 -5.82 8.26
CA HIS A 75 -7.48 -5.40 6.98
C HIS A 75 -6.34 -4.41 7.20
N TYR A 76 -5.14 -4.78 6.80
CA TYR A 76 -3.94 -3.97 6.91
C TYR A 76 -3.58 -3.37 5.56
N ILE A 77 -2.91 -2.22 5.56
CA ILE A 77 -2.23 -1.72 4.37
C ILE A 77 -1.17 -2.74 3.96
N THR A 78 -1.22 -3.21 2.71
CA THR A 78 -0.24 -4.12 2.12
C THR A 78 0.38 -3.53 0.87
N ASN A 79 1.60 -3.95 0.56
CA ASN A 79 2.22 -3.80 -0.75
C ASN A 79 1.89 -5.01 -1.62
N ARG A 80 1.25 -4.80 -2.78
CA ARG A 80 1.04 -5.87 -3.77
C ARG A 80 1.53 -5.42 -5.14
N ASP A 81 2.66 -6.00 -5.56
CA ASP A 81 3.31 -5.71 -6.85
C ASP A 81 3.58 -4.21 -7.09
N GLY A 82 3.77 -3.43 -6.03
CA GLY A 82 4.00 -1.98 -6.09
C GLY A 82 2.75 -1.11 -5.96
N GLU A 83 1.55 -1.70 -5.93
CA GLU A 83 0.32 -1.00 -5.56
C GLU A 83 0.05 -1.16 -4.05
N ALA A 84 -0.60 -0.16 -3.43
CA ALA A 84 -0.98 -0.24 -2.03
C ALA A 84 -2.49 -0.52 -1.88
N TRP A 85 -2.81 -1.55 -1.10
CA TRP A 85 -4.18 -2.04 -0.87
C TRP A 85 -4.44 -2.19 0.62
N ILE A 86 -5.71 -2.39 1.01
CA ILE A 86 -6.03 -3.01 2.29
C ILE A 86 -6.43 -4.47 2.09
N GLU A 87 -5.87 -5.37 2.89
CA GLU A 87 -6.11 -6.81 2.80
C GLU A 87 -6.21 -7.46 4.17
N ALA A 88 -7.09 -8.44 4.30
CA ALA A 88 -7.14 -9.31 5.48
C ALA A 88 -5.97 -10.29 5.43
N VAL A 89 -4.91 -9.97 6.17
CA VAL A 89 -3.70 -10.78 6.30
C VAL A 89 -3.34 -10.97 7.77
N ALA A 90 -2.43 -11.92 8.04
CA ALA A 90 -1.89 -12.09 9.39
C ALA A 90 -0.99 -10.89 9.77
N ASP A 91 -0.80 -10.66 11.07
CA ASP A 91 0.03 -9.56 11.58
C ASP A 91 1.55 -9.80 11.41
N ASP A 92 1.93 -11.00 10.97
CA ASP A 92 3.28 -11.37 10.55
C ASP A 92 3.50 -11.34 9.03
N ASP A 93 2.50 -10.91 8.26
CA ASP A 93 2.64 -10.73 6.81
C ASP A 93 3.71 -9.67 6.51
N PRO A 94 4.76 -10.02 5.75
CA PRO A 94 5.86 -9.09 5.46
C PRO A 94 5.39 -7.88 4.66
N ASP A 95 4.44 -8.05 3.73
CA ASP A 95 3.98 -6.98 2.84
C ASP A 95 3.11 -5.94 3.58
N ALA A 96 2.66 -6.26 4.79
CA ALA A 96 1.86 -5.38 5.66
C ALA A 96 2.70 -4.53 6.64
N ARG A 97 4.02 -4.71 6.67
CA ARG A 97 4.91 -4.12 7.69
C ARG A 97 5.64 -2.90 7.14
N PHE A 98 5.48 -1.76 7.81
CA PHE A 98 6.13 -0.51 7.45
C PHE A 98 7.05 -0.01 8.56
N LEU A 99 8.33 0.19 8.25
CA LEU A 99 9.25 0.93 9.10
C LEU A 99 8.91 2.42 9.04
N VAL A 100 8.69 3.01 10.20
CA VAL A 100 8.47 4.44 10.36
C VAL A 100 9.81 5.15 10.35
N GLU A 101 10.04 6.00 9.36
CA GLU A 101 11.26 6.80 9.23
C GLU A 101 10.99 8.29 9.42
N ALA A 102 12.07 9.05 9.62
CA ALA A 102 12.01 10.50 9.58
C ALA A 102 11.44 10.98 8.22
N PRO A 103 10.71 12.10 8.18
CA PRO A 103 10.07 12.56 6.96
C PRO A 103 11.11 12.89 5.90
N LEU A 104 10.96 12.32 4.70
CA LEU A 104 11.92 12.47 3.62
C LEU A 104 12.08 13.93 3.15
N ASN A 105 11.02 14.75 3.27
CA ASN A 105 11.08 16.18 2.96
C ASN A 105 11.45 17.09 4.15
N GLY A 106 11.71 16.53 5.33
CA GLY A 106 11.99 17.28 6.56
C GLY A 106 10.74 17.70 7.36
N GLY A 107 9.54 17.40 6.87
CA GLY A 107 8.26 17.72 7.51
C GLY A 107 7.75 19.14 7.22
N ASP A 108 6.54 19.44 7.69
CA ASP A 108 5.87 20.74 7.47
C ASP A 108 6.16 21.78 8.58
N GLY A 109 6.93 21.40 9.61
CA GLY A 109 7.27 22.24 10.77
C GLY A 109 6.12 22.51 11.74
N LYS A 110 4.93 21.95 11.51
CA LYS A 110 3.72 22.16 12.32
C LYS A 110 3.24 20.89 12.98
N ARG A 111 3.29 19.78 12.24
CA ARG A 111 2.86 18.45 12.66
C ARG A 111 4.04 17.50 12.71
N ARG A 112 3.84 16.37 13.38
CA ARG A 112 4.78 15.25 13.30
C ARG A 112 4.54 14.55 11.96
N CYS A 113 5.50 14.64 11.06
CA CYS A 113 5.47 13.95 9.79
C CYS A 113 6.46 12.78 9.79
N VAL A 114 6.14 11.75 9.00
CA VAL A 114 6.89 10.50 8.88
C VAL A 114 6.91 10.07 7.42
N SER A 115 7.84 9.18 7.09
CA SER A 115 7.80 8.41 5.85
C SER A 115 7.69 6.92 6.20
N LEU A 116 6.89 6.17 5.44
CA LEU A 116 6.59 4.78 5.72
C LEU A 116 7.31 3.92 4.68
N ARG A 117 8.42 3.28 5.10
CA ARG A 117 9.21 2.40 4.25
C ARG A 117 8.70 0.97 4.41
N ALA A 118 8.47 0.24 3.31
CA ALA A 118 8.21 -1.20 3.39
C ALA A 118 9.37 -1.89 4.13
N ALA A 119 9.07 -2.73 5.10
CA ALA A 119 10.08 -3.31 5.99
C ALA A 119 10.96 -4.32 5.25
N GLU A 120 10.34 -5.11 4.38
CA GLU A 120 10.90 -6.17 3.56
C GLU A 120 11.54 -5.68 2.25
N LEU A 121 11.19 -4.46 1.78
CA LEU A 121 11.74 -3.87 0.57
C LEU A 121 12.61 -2.63 0.86
N PRO A 122 13.94 -2.75 0.72
CA PRO A 122 14.84 -1.61 0.89
C PRO A 122 14.44 -0.44 -0.04
N VAL A 123 14.57 0.78 0.48
CA VAL A 123 14.32 2.05 -0.22
C VAL A 123 12.95 2.21 -0.89
N ARG A 124 11.94 1.38 -0.57
CA ARG A 124 10.58 1.54 -1.09
C ARG A 124 9.63 2.12 -0.07
N TYR A 125 8.86 3.13 -0.46
CA TYR A 125 8.02 3.91 0.44
C TYR A 125 6.58 4.00 -0.04
N LEU A 126 5.66 4.06 0.92
CA LEU A 126 4.28 4.42 0.67
C LEU A 126 4.21 5.86 0.16
N ARG A 127 3.80 6.02 -1.09
CA ARG A 127 3.86 7.29 -1.83
C ARG A 127 2.57 7.51 -2.60
N HIS A 128 2.07 8.74 -2.61
CA HIS A 128 0.96 9.10 -3.51
C HIS A 128 1.44 9.55 -4.91
N ARG A 129 0.70 9.22 -5.96
CA ARG A 129 0.90 9.74 -7.33
C ARG A 129 -0.43 9.73 -8.06
N ASN A 130 -0.80 10.83 -8.70
CA ASN A 130 -2.07 10.94 -9.45
C ASN A 130 -3.29 10.55 -8.59
N SER A 131 -3.29 10.95 -7.32
CA SER A 131 -4.28 10.59 -6.29
C SER A 131 -4.37 9.11 -5.88
N GLU A 132 -3.58 8.23 -6.49
CA GLU A 132 -3.44 6.83 -6.09
C GLU A 132 -2.22 6.65 -5.19
N VAL A 133 -2.11 5.53 -4.48
CA VAL A 133 -1.00 5.26 -3.56
C VAL A 133 -0.31 3.94 -3.90
N PHE A 134 1.02 4.00 -3.88
CA PHE A 134 1.94 2.95 -4.33
C PHE A 134 3.03 2.71 -3.30
N VAL A 135 3.73 1.59 -3.43
CA VAL A 135 4.98 1.31 -2.71
C VAL A 135 6.14 1.33 -3.71
N ASP A 136 6.63 2.54 -3.93
CA ASP A 136 7.60 2.86 -4.99
C ASP A 136 9.02 2.99 -4.44
N ALA A 137 10.01 2.63 -5.27
CA ALA A 137 11.42 2.85 -4.96
C ALA A 137 11.75 4.35 -4.98
N GLN A 138 12.50 4.81 -3.97
CA GLN A 138 12.91 6.21 -3.86
C GLN A 138 13.87 6.61 -4.99
N THR A 139 13.50 7.67 -5.70
CA THR A 139 14.26 8.29 -6.79
C THR A 139 15.14 9.47 -6.35
N GLY A 140 15.01 9.91 -5.09
CA GLY A 140 15.82 10.97 -4.48
C GLY A 140 15.41 12.40 -4.84
N ASP A 141 14.51 12.58 -5.81
CA ASP A 141 13.99 13.89 -6.18
C ASP A 141 13.01 14.46 -5.13
N GLU A 142 12.81 15.78 -5.18
CA GLU A 142 11.96 16.49 -4.23
C GLU A 142 10.48 16.08 -4.32
N LEU A 143 9.99 15.75 -5.52
CA LEU A 143 8.63 15.31 -5.73
C LEU A 143 8.39 13.97 -5.00
N PHE A 144 9.32 13.03 -5.08
CA PHE A 144 9.29 11.79 -4.31
C PHE A 144 9.24 12.06 -2.81
N ARG A 145 10.14 12.89 -2.31
CA ARG A 145 10.23 13.17 -0.87
C ARG A 145 8.94 13.81 -0.34
N ASN A 146 8.32 14.69 -1.11
CA ASN A 146 7.03 15.30 -0.75
C ASN A 146 5.88 14.28 -0.80
N ASP A 147 5.80 13.50 -1.87
CA ASP A 147 4.71 12.55 -2.09
C ASP A 147 4.76 11.31 -1.15
N ALA A 148 5.93 11.03 -0.57
CA ALA A 148 6.17 9.94 0.38
C ALA A 148 6.28 10.44 1.84
N THR A 149 5.93 11.69 2.12
CA THR A 149 5.85 12.23 3.48
C THR A 149 4.41 12.41 3.92
N TRP A 150 4.09 11.85 5.09
CA TRP A 150 2.77 11.86 5.70
C TRP A 150 2.82 12.57 7.06
N CYS A 151 2.01 13.60 7.23
CA CYS A 151 1.85 14.31 8.50
C CYS A 151 0.69 13.71 9.29
N VAL A 152 0.95 13.36 10.55
CA VAL A 152 0.04 12.55 11.35
C VAL A 152 -0.87 13.45 12.16
N ASP A 153 -2.17 13.33 11.91
CA ASP A 153 -3.23 13.92 12.74
C ASP A 153 -3.77 12.82 13.67
N VAL A 154 -3.62 13.04 14.99
CA VAL A 154 -4.14 12.11 16.00
C VAL A 154 -5.61 12.42 16.25
N VAL A 155 -6.48 11.42 16.11
CA VAL A 155 -7.92 11.52 16.37
C VAL A 155 -8.33 10.55 17.48
N ALA A 156 -9.55 10.69 18.00
CA ALA A 156 -10.01 9.89 19.14
C ALA A 156 -9.96 8.37 18.88
N THR A 157 -10.14 7.95 17.63
CA THR A 157 -10.25 6.55 17.21
C THR A 157 -9.02 6.04 16.46
N GLY A 158 -7.94 6.81 16.36
CA GLY A 158 -6.73 6.39 15.64
C GLY A 158 -5.90 7.56 15.11
N ILE A 159 -5.33 7.39 13.93
CA ILE A 159 -4.57 8.42 13.22
C ILE A 159 -5.10 8.63 11.81
N ARG A 160 -4.91 9.83 11.28
CA ARG A 160 -5.12 10.16 9.87
C ARG A 160 -3.79 10.64 9.29
N LEU A 161 -3.45 10.16 8.10
CA LEU A 161 -2.18 10.45 7.44
C LEU A 161 -2.42 11.51 6.37
N ALA A 162 -2.16 12.78 6.69
CA ALA A 162 -2.28 13.88 5.76
C ALA A 162 -1.07 13.92 4.83
N THR A 163 -1.26 14.24 3.56
CA THR A 163 -0.12 14.58 2.68
C THR A 163 0.46 15.93 3.09
N ALA A 164 1.78 16.08 2.95
CA ALA A 164 2.45 17.37 3.10
C ALA A 164 2.24 18.29 1.87
N ALA A 165 1.87 17.72 0.71
CA ALA A 165 1.79 18.44 -0.56
C ALA A 165 0.47 19.19 -0.75
N PHE A 166 -0.64 18.69 -0.17
CA PHE A 166 -1.98 19.23 -0.37
C PHE A 166 -2.71 19.43 0.97
N PRO A 167 -3.23 20.63 1.26
CA PRO A 167 -4.05 20.86 2.44
C PRO A 167 -5.27 19.92 2.51
N ASP A 168 -5.64 19.53 3.73
CA ASP A 168 -6.85 18.74 4.05
C ASP A 168 -7.02 17.44 3.24
N THR A 169 -5.93 16.90 2.72
CA THR A 169 -5.92 15.70 1.88
C THR A 169 -5.27 14.55 2.65
N TYR A 170 -5.93 13.40 2.68
CA TYR A 170 -5.58 12.30 3.57
C TYR A 170 -5.49 10.97 2.82
N LEU A 171 -4.59 10.11 3.26
CA LEU A 171 -4.59 8.70 2.91
C LEU A 171 -5.91 8.07 3.33
N ARG A 172 -6.55 7.38 2.39
CA ARG A 172 -7.74 6.57 2.64
C ARG A 172 -7.75 5.31 1.79
N HIS A 173 -8.55 4.33 2.20
CA HIS A 173 -8.92 3.23 1.30
C HIS A 173 -10.23 3.52 0.56
N SER A 174 -10.42 2.94 -0.61
CA SER A 174 -11.69 2.94 -1.35
C SER A 174 -11.73 1.74 -2.28
N ALA A 175 -12.77 0.91 -2.15
CA ALA A 175 -12.84 -0.37 -2.86
C ALA A 175 -11.51 -1.16 -2.74
N TYR A 176 -11.00 -1.22 -1.50
CA TYR A 176 -9.74 -1.86 -1.10
C TYR A 176 -8.44 -1.21 -1.61
N ARG A 177 -8.48 -0.23 -2.52
CA ARG A 177 -7.28 0.49 -2.99
C ARG A 177 -6.96 1.67 -2.10
N LEU A 178 -5.67 1.97 -1.95
CA LEU A 178 -5.24 3.21 -1.29
C LEU A 178 -5.17 4.39 -2.26
N ARG A 179 -5.57 5.54 -1.74
CA ARG A 179 -5.66 6.80 -2.47
C ARG A 179 -5.59 7.98 -1.52
N ILE A 180 -5.40 9.17 -2.08
CA ILE A 180 -5.50 10.43 -1.35
C ILE A 180 -6.75 11.19 -1.79
N ASP A 181 -7.55 11.64 -0.84
CA ASP A 181 -8.74 12.46 -1.10
C ASP A 181 -8.92 13.49 0.04
N SER A 182 -9.70 14.55 -0.23
CA SER A 182 -10.00 15.62 0.74
C SER A 182 -11.40 15.53 1.36
N GLY A 183 -12.18 14.51 1.01
CA GLY A 183 -13.53 14.29 1.53
C GLY A 183 -14.38 13.33 0.68
N GLY A 184 -15.67 13.23 1.02
CA GLY A 184 -16.71 12.49 0.28
C GLY A 184 -16.94 11.04 0.73
N GLY A 185 -18.20 10.58 0.69
CA GLY A 185 -18.57 9.21 1.11
C GLY A 185 -18.27 8.93 2.59
N PRO A 186 -17.94 7.67 2.98
CA PRO A 186 -17.55 7.29 4.35
C PRO A 186 -16.13 7.73 4.73
N PHE A 187 -15.75 8.95 4.33
CA PHE A 187 -14.38 9.47 4.37
C PHE A 187 -13.68 9.36 5.72
N VAL A 188 -14.39 9.66 6.82
CA VAL A 188 -13.76 9.71 8.14
C VAL A 188 -13.25 8.32 8.53
N ASP A 189 -14.08 7.29 8.39
CA ASP A 189 -13.70 5.92 8.71
C ASP A 189 -12.65 5.40 7.71
N ASP A 190 -12.84 5.70 6.42
CA ASP A 190 -11.93 5.24 5.37
C ASP A 190 -10.53 5.89 5.43
N SER A 191 -10.42 7.07 6.06
CA SER A 191 -9.15 7.80 6.25
C SER A 191 -8.57 7.70 7.67
N THR A 192 -9.23 6.95 8.56
CA THR A 192 -8.75 6.72 9.93
C THR A 192 -8.15 5.33 10.05
N TRP A 193 -6.95 5.28 10.62
CA TRP A 193 -6.14 4.08 10.74
C TRP A 193 -5.85 3.81 12.21
N SER A 194 -6.03 2.55 12.63
CA SER A 194 -5.37 2.04 13.84
C SER A 194 -3.98 1.57 13.45
N TRP A 195 -2.98 1.75 14.31
CA TRP A 195 -1.65 1.18 14.06
C TRP A 195 -1.25 0.24 15.18
N LEU A 196 -0.48 -0.79 14.84
CA LEU A 196 0.04 -1.78 15.79
C LEU A 196 1.55 -1.85 15.66
N SER A 197 2.27 -1.99 16.76
CA SER A 197 3.69 -2.29 16.71
C SER A 197 3.87 -3.71 16.19
N ALA A 198 4.68 -3.88 15.14
CA ALA A 198 5.11 -5.20 14.70
C ALA A 198 6.23 -5.70 15.63
N ALA A 199 6.10 -6.95 16.08
CA ALA A 199 7.16 -7.66 16.81
C ALA A 199 8.27 -8.16 15.87
#